data_AF-A0A0G2IZF6-F1
#
_entry.id   AF-A0A0G2IZF6-F1
#
_cell.length_a   1.000
_cell.length_b   1.000
_cell.length_c   1.000
_cell.angle_alpha   90.00
_cell.angle_beta   90.00
_cell.angle_gamma   90.00
#
_symmetry.space_group_name_H-M   'P 1'
#
loop_
_entity.id
_entity.type
_entity.pdbx_description
1 polymer ?
#
loop_
_entity_poly.entity_id
_entity_poly.type
_entity_poly.pdbx_seq_one_letter_code
_entity_poly.pdbx_strand_id
1 'polypeptide(L)'
;MTDIDGVIFAHLHYDHVRGPSRFSGPPTKFIIGPGTTEALLSGPNTYPTNKESIFDSNILPRSRTVELPFPSSPPFPAAMDYFGDGFVFIVNAPGHLAGYLNLLVRVGTGKRMYLVGDTAHDVRGYKGTRELAAYPDPKKVDHLTCAHADKEAAHEHM
;
A
#
# COMPACT_ATOMS: atom_id res chain seq x y z
N MET A 1 9.96 19.97 6.23
CA MET A 1 8.55 20.38 6.04
C MET A 1 7.81 20.11 7.33
N THR A 2 6.97 21.05 7.77
CA THR A 2 6.20 20.98 9.03
C THR A 2 4.69 20.94 8.81
N ASP A 3 4.23 21.20 7.59
CA ASP A 3 2.80 21.42 7.29
C ASP A 3 2.07 20.13 6.91
N ILE A 4 2.69 18.97 7.12
CA ILE A 4 2.15 17.66 6.79
C ILE A 4 1.97 16.87 8.08
N ASP A 5 0.72 16.60 8.46
CA ASP A 5 0.39 15.84 9.66
C ASP A 5 0.49 14.31 9.46
N GLY A 6 0.28 13.85 8.23
CA GLY A 6 0.25 12.42 7.90
C GLY A 6 0.73 12.12 6.49
N VAL A 7 1.43 11.00 6.34
CA VAL A 7 1.81 10.41 5.05
C VAL A 7 1.26 9.00 5.04
N ILE A 8 0.32 8.73 4.13
CA ILE A 8 -0.24 7.40 3.90
C ILE A 8 0.55 6.75 2.79
N PHE A 9 1.16 5.59 3.06
CA PHE A 9 1.83 4.80 2.05
C PHE A 9 0.84 3.80 1.46
N ALA A 10 0.71 3.78 0.13
CA ALA A 10 -0.03 2.72 -0.56
C ALA A 10 0.58 1.35 -0.24
N HIS A 11 1.91 1.26 -0.25
CA HIS A 11 2.69 0.11 0.18
C HIS A 11 4.17 0.48 0.35
N LEU A 12 5.01 -0.48 0.77
CA LEU A 12 6.39 -0.22 1.16
C LEU A 12 7.48 -0.61 0.13
N HIS A 13 7.18 -0.57 -1.18
CA HIS A 13 8.26 -0.63 -2.16
C HIS A 13 9.11 0.64 -2.17
N TYR A 14 10.35 0.49 -2.61
CA TYR A 14 11.41 1.51 -2.54
C TYR A 14 11.09 2.80 -3.32
N ASP A 15 10.24 2.72 -4.34
CA ASP A 15 9.79 3.82 -5.17
C ASP A 15 8.63 4.60 -4.56
N HIS A 16 7.95 4.01 -3.57
CA HIS A 16 6.85 4.64 -2.81
C HIS A 16 7.31 5.17 -1.44
N VAL A 17 8.35 4.57 -0.85
CA VAL A 17 8.91 4.96 0.45
C VAL A 17 10.24 5.69 0.27
N ARG A 18 10.19 6.89 -0.31
CA ARG A 18 11.38 7.75 -0.42
C ARG A 18 11.31 8.93 0.53
N GLY A 19 12.34 9.04 1.37
CA GLY A 19 12.59 10.22 2.20
C GLY A 19 11.69 10.44 3.42
N PRO A 20 11.35 9.44 4.25
CA PRO A 20 10.75 9.68 5.58
C PRO A 20 11.53 10.72 6.41
N SER A 21 12.86 10.74 6.27
CA SER A 21 13.75 11.72 6.92
C SER A 21 13.51 13.18 6.50
N ARG A 22 12.86 13.42 5.35
CA ARG A 22 12.51 14.79 4.88
C ARG A 22 11.35 15.39 5.68
N PHE A 23 10.55 14.54 6.35
CA PHE A 23 9.50 14.95 7.27
C PHE A 23 10.10 15.14 8.67
N SER A 24 10.96 16.16 8.78
CA SER A 24 11.69 16.52 10.00
C SER A 24 10.86 17.30 11.02
N GLY A 25 9.63 17.70 10.69
CA GLY A 25 8.70 18.31 11.64
C GLY A 25 8.11 17.28 12.61
N PRO A 26 8.03 17.56 13.92
CA PRO A 26 7.04 16.91 14.78
C PRO A 26 5.65 17.49 14.42
N PRO A 27 4.57 16.70 14.21
CA PRO A 27 4.34 15.29 14.53
C PRO A 27 3.96 14.39 13.31
N THR A 28 4.54 14.54 12.10
CA THR A 28 4.05 13.78 10.92
C THR A 28 4.03 12.26 11.20
N LYS A 29 2.85 11.66 11.05
CA LYS A 29 2.62 10.21 11.19
C LYS A 29 2.80 9.51 9.85
N PHE A 30 3.40 8.34 9.88
CA PHE A 30 3.51 7.44 8.73
C PHE A 30 2.45 6.36 8.88
N ILE A 31 1.50 6.33 7.95
CA ILE A 31 0.32 5.47 8.04
C ILE A 31 0.47 4.35 7.02
N ILE A 32 0.32 3.11 7.49
CA ILE A 32 0.47 1.89 6.71
C ILE A 32 -0.76 0.98 6.89
N GLY A 33 -1.02 0.11 5.92
CA GLY A 33 -2.16 -0.79 5.97
C GLY A 33 -1.93 -2.01 6.85
N PRO A 34 -2.99 -2.77 7.16
CA PRO A 34 -2.96 -3.90 8.08
C PRO A 34 -2.07 -5.05 7.57
N GLY A 35 -1.22 -5.60 8.45
CA GLY A 35 -0.29 -6.69 8.14
C GLY A 35 1.07 -6.23 7.59
N THR A 36 1.24 -4.92 7.34
CA THR A 36 2.51 -4.33 6.89
C THR A 36 3.62 -4.56 7.91
N THR A 37 3.36 -4.38 9.21
CA THR A 37 4.43 -4.44 10.22
C THR A 37 5.02 -5.84 10.31
N GLU A 38 4.15 -6.85 10.38
CA GLU A 38 4.57 -8.25 10.45
C GLU A 38 5.28 -8.70 9.18
N ALA A 39 4.75 -8.35 8.01
CA ALA A 39 5.29 -8.81 6.74
C ALA A 39 6.57 -8.09 6.31
N LEU A 40 6.68 -6.78 6.56
CA LEU A 40 7.68 -5.92 5.91
C LEU A 40 8.56 -5.10 6.86
N LEU A 41 8.13 -4.89 8.11
CA LEU A 41 8.87 -4.05 9.08
C LEU A 41 9.39 -4.81 10.30
N SER A 42 9.19 -6.13 10.36
CA SER A 42 9.64 -6.96 11.47
C SER A 42 9.86 -8.41 11.05
N GLY A 43 10.38 -9.22 11.98
CA GLY A 43 10.55 -10.64 11.76
C GLY A 43 11.78 -11.03 10.93
N PRO A 44 11.95 -12.34 10.68
CA PRO A 44 13.18 -12.90 10.11
C PRO A 44 13.36 -12.60 8.63
N ASN A 45 12.31 -12.14 7.93
CA ASN A 45 12.33 -11.92 6.49
C ASN A 45 12.76 -10.50 6.08
N THR A 46 13.13 -9.65 7.04
CA THR A 46 13.47 -8.23 6.81
C THR A 46 14.95 -7.96 7.09
N TYR A 47 15.54 -7.00 6.39
CA TYR A 47 16.86 -6.47 6.74
C TYR A 47 16.77 -5.71 8.08
N PRO A 48 17.77 -5.82 8.99
CA PRO A 48 19.05 -6.49 8.82
C PRO A 48 19.08 -7.99 9.15
N THR A 49 17.99 -8.58 9.65
CA THR A 49 17.95 -10.00 10.04
C THR A 49 18.19 -10.93 8.85
N ASN A 50 17.56 -10.65 7.71
CA ASN A 50 17.85 -11.27 6.43
C ASN A 50 18.58 -10.27 5.52
N LYS A 51 19.87 -10.54 5.25
CA LYS A 51 20.73 -9.69 4.40
C LYS A 51 20.33 -9.68 2.93
N GLU A 52 19.54 -10.65 2.48
CA GLU A 52 19.04 -10.73 1.10
C GLU A 52 17.67 -10.07 0.94
N SER A 53 17.08 -9.58 2.04
CA SER A 53 15.77 -8.93 1.99
C SER A 53 15.86 -7.56 1.34
N ILE A 54 14.89 -7.27 0.47
CA ILE A 54 14.71 -5.95 -0.14
C ILE A 54 13.93 -4.98 0.77
N PHE A 55 13.38 -5.47 1.88
CA PHE A 55 12.64 -4.67 2.85
C PHE A 55 13.49 -4.42 4.10
N ASP A 56 13.75 -3.15 4.41
CA ASP A 56 14.44 -2.73 5.62
C ASP A 56 13.44 -2.46 6.74
N SER A 57 13.57 -3.21 7.84
CA SER A 57 12.74 -3.04 9.04
C SER A 57 12.86 -1.67 9.70
N ASN A 58 13.85 -0.86 9.31
CA ASN A 58 14.09 0.49 9.79
C ASN A 58 13.72 1.58 8.77
N ILE A 59 13.09 1.22 7.64
CA ILE A 59 12.73 2.19 6.59
C ILE A 59 11.76 3.26 7.09
N LEU A 60 10.93 2.93 8.10
CA LEU A 60 10.07 3.87 8.81
C LEU A 60 10.41 3.92 10.31
N PRO A 61 10.42 5.11 10.94
CA PRO A 61 10.62 5.23 12.38
C PRO A 61 9.39 4.70 13.14
N ARG A 62 9.57 3.64 13.93
CA ARG A 62 8.50 2.97 14.69
C ARG A 62 7.67 3.93 15.55
N SER A 63 8.32 4.91 16.19
CA SER A 63 7.67 5.90 17.07
C SER A 63 6.68 6.83 16.35
N ARG A 64 6.73 6.90 15.02
CA ARG A 64 5.87 7.74 14.19
C ARG A 64 5.02 6.93 13.21
N THR A 65 5.15 5.60 13.21
CA THR A 65 4.45 4.73 12.30
C THR A 65 3.18 4.20 12.94
N VAL A 66 2.07 4.26 12.22
CA VAL A 66 0.75 3.82 12.65
C VAL A 66 0.23 2.83 11.61
N GLU A 67 0.06 1.59 12.03
CA GLU A 67 -0.61 0.57 11.23
C GLU A 67 -2.12 0.63 11.49
N LEU A 68 -2.88 0.76 10.40
CA LEU A 68 -4.33 0.80 10.47
C LEU A 68 -4.88 -0.61 10.74
N PRO A 69 -6.01 -0.73 11.47
CA PRO A 69 -6.70 -1.99 11.59
C PRO A 69 -7.31 -2.40 10.24
N PHE A 70 -7.69 -3.67 10.13
CA PHE A 70 -8.55 -4.08 9.02
C PHE A 70 -9.86 -3.29 9.06
N PRO A 71 -10.28 -2.67 7.93
CA PRO A 71 -11.51 -1.91 7.89
C PRO A 71 -12.71 -2.84 8.13
N SER A 72 -13.74 -2.27 8.75
CA SER A 72 -14.98 -2.98 9.09
C SER A 72 -16.21 -2.06 9.00
N SER A 73 -16.13 -0.98 8.22
CA SER A 73 -17.14 0.08 8.19
C SER A 73 -18.27 -0.23 7.19
N PRO A 74 -19.53 -0.41 7.62
CA PRO A 74 -20.65 -0.48 6.69
C PRO A 74 -20.91 0.89 6.05
N PRO A 75 -21.35 1.00 4.77
CA PRO A 75 -21.65 -0.08 3.82
C PRO A 75 -20.44 -0.54 3.00
N PHE A 76 -19.25 0.01 3.24
CA PHE A 76 -18.02 -0.30 2.50
C PHE A 76 -17.04 -1.04 3.43
N PRO A 77 -17.21 -2.35 3.65
CA PRO A 77 -16.46 -3.08 4.68
C PRO A 77 -14.95 -3.00 4.48
N ALA A 78 -14.49 -2.82 3.25
CA ALA A 78 -13.08 -2.63 2.91
C ALA A 78 -12.58 -1.18 3.06
N ALA A 79 -13.41 -0.22 3.44
CA ALA A 79 -13.06 1.19 3.50
C ALA A 79 -13.29 1.82 4.88
N MET A 80 -12.49 2.84 5.20
CA MET A 80 -12.59 3.63 6.41
C MET A 80 -12.54 5.11 6.05
N ASP A 81 -13.52 5.89 6.50
CA ASP A 81 -13.46 7.36 6.43
C ASP A 81 -12.39 7.86 7.42
N TYR A 82 -11.29 8.36 6.89
CA TYR A 82 -10.11 8.69 7.69
C TYR A 82 -10.31 9.94 8.55
N PHE A 83 -11.03 10.94 8.02
CA PHE A 83 -11.32 12.19 8.73
C PHE A 83 -12.70 12.19 9.37
N GLY A 84 -13.60 11.29 8.96
CA GLY A 84 -14.99 11.26 9.40
C GLY A 84 -15.88 12.32 8.74
N ASP A 85 -15.38 12.97 7.69
CA ASP A 85 -16.05 14.04 6.95
C ASP A 85 -16.48 13.62 5.52
N GLY A 86 -16.17 12.39 5.13
CA GLY A 86 -16.47 11.82 3.83
C GLY A 86 -15.63 12.36 2.67
N PHE A 87 -14.45 12.94 2.95
CA PHE A 87 -13.51 13.40 1.92
C PHE A 87 -12.47 12.36 1.54
N VAL A 88 -11.91 11.63 2.51
CA VAL A 88 -10.86 10.64 2.23
C VAL A 88 -11.23 9.32 2.87
N PHE A 89 -11.51 8.34 2.02
CA PHE A 89 -11.67 6.96 2.42
C PHE A 89 -10.39 6.19 2.11
N ILE A 90 -9.82 5.55 3.13
CA ILE A 90 -8.74 4.57 2.97
C ILE A 90 -9.38 3.23 2.69
N VAL A 91 -8.97 2.56 1.62
CA VAL A 91 -9.50 1.27 1.17
C VAL A 91 -8.41 0.23 1.32
N ASN A 92 -8.68 -0.82 2.09
CA ASN A 92 -7.82 -2.00 2.14
C ASN A 92 -7.92 -2.74 0.79
N ALA A 93 -6.80 -2.82 0.08
CA ALA A 93 -6.75 -3.30 -1.29
C ALA A 93 -5.61 -4.33 -1.47
N PRO A 94 -5.69 -5.49 -0.79
CA PRO A 94 -4.68 -6.54 -0.90
C PRO A 94 -4.44 -6.99 -2.35
N GLY A 95 -3.25 -7.51 -2.61
CA GLY A 95 -2.92 -8.09 -3.91
C GLY A 95 -1.48 -7.80 -4.31
N HIS A 96 -1.12 -6.51 -4.42
CA HIS A 96 0.25 -6.15 -4.79
C HIS A 96 1.27 -6.51 -3.72
N LEU A 97 1.04 -6.04 -2.50
CA LEU A 97 1.92 -6.27 -1.35
C LEU A 97 1.10 -6.38 -0.06
N ALA A 98 1.66 -6.95 1.00
CA ALA A 98 1.02 -6.97 2.31
C ALA A 98 0.73 -5.54 2.81
N GLY A 99 -0.49 -5.33 3.34
CA GLY A 99 -0.96 -4.05 3.85
C GLY A 99 -1.15 -2.96 2.79
N TYR A 100 -1.43 -3.36 1.54
CA TYR A 100 -1.67 -2.44 0.45
C TYR A 100 -2.96 -1.61 0.63
N LEU A 101 -2.87 -0.31 0.38
CA LEU A 101 -3.96 0.67 0.52
C LEU A 101 -4.23 1.44 -0.78
N ASN A 102 -5.51 1.57 -1.12
CA ASN A 102 -6.01 2.54 -2.09
C ASN A 102 -6.70 3.71 -1.38
N LEU A 103 -6.88 4.85 -2.07
CA LEU A 103 -7.61 6.00 -1.54
C LEU A 103 -8.77 6.38 -2.45
N LEU A 104 -9.96 6.54 -1.89
CA LEU A 104 -11.08 7.20 -2.56
C LEU A 104 -11.23 8.61 -2.00
N VAL A 105 -10.90 9.60 -2.83
CA VAL A 105 -10.79 11.01 -2.45
C VAL A 105 -11.89 11.84 -3.12
N ARG A 106 -12.63 12.62 -2.36
CA ARG A 106 -13.55 13.63 -2.88
C ARG A 106 -12.76 14.84 -3.36
N VAL A 107 -12.98 15.23 -4.61
CA VAL A 107 -12.25 16.34 -5.26
C VAL A 107 -13.18 17.45 -5.73
N GLY A 108 -14.47 17.34 -5.42
CA GLY A 108 -15.51 18.32 -5.69
C GLY A 108 -16.90 17.75 -5.45
N THR A 109 -17.92 18.58 -5.63
CA THR A 109 -19.33 18.14 -5.51
C THR A 109 -19.62 17.05 -6.54
N GLY A 110 -19.97 15.86 -6.06
CA GLY A 110 -20.25 14.69 -6.91
C GLY A 110 -19.02 14.10 -7.61
N LYS A 111 -17.80 14.57 -7.33
CA LYS A 111 -16.57 14.12 -7.99
C LYS A 111 -15.65 13.41 -7.00
N ARG A 112 -15.19 12.22 -7.38
CA ARG A 112 -14.22 11.42 -6.62
C ARG A 112 -13.09 10.96 -7.52
N MET A 113 -11.89 10.83 -6.96
CA MET A 113 -10.75 10.16 -7.56
C MET A 113 -10.45 8.90 -6.76
N TYR A 114 -10.15 7.82 -7.45
CA TYR A 114 -9.67 6.59 -6.83
C TYR A 114 -8.18 6.44 -7.15
N LEU A 115 -7.35 6.56 -6.14
CA LEU A 115 -5.89 6.48 -6.24
C LEU A 115 -5.47 5.05 -5.93
N VAL A 116 -5.07 4.32 -6.97
CA VAL A 116 -4.89 2.86 -6.90
C VAL A 116 -3.44 2.38 -6.82
N GLY A 117 -2.48 3.30 -6.99
CA GLY A 117 -1.05 2.97 -7.09
C GLY A 117 -0.77 1.79 -8.02
N ASP A 118 0.20 0.95 -7.64
CA ASP A 118 0.55 -0.35 -8.22
C ASP A 118 -0.54 -1.45 -8.19
N THR A 119 -1.77 -1.20 -7.71
CA THR A 119 -2.89 -2.14 -8.00
C THR A 119 -2.96 -2.37 -9.51
N ALA A 120 -2.81 -1.31 -10.32
CA ALA A 120 -2.68 -1.41 -11.77
C ALA A 120 -1.48 -0.62 -12.30
N HIS A 121 -0.55 -1.33 -12.94
CA HIS A 121 0.63 -0.72 -13.57
C HIS A 121 0.37 -0.24 -15.02
N ASP A 122 -0.72 -0.70 -15.63
CA ASP A 122 -1.12 -0.38 -16.99
C ASP A 122 -2.63 -0.17 -17.06
N VAL A 123 -3.05 0.93 -17.70
CA VAL A 123 -4.47 1.30 -17.87
C VAL A 123 -5.29 0.22 -18.56
N ARG A 124 -4.65 -0.63 -19.37
CA ARG A 124 -5.33 -1.72 -20.08
C ARG A 124 -5.78 -2.84 -19.14
N GLY A 125 -5.07 -3.04 -18.02
CA GLY A 125 -5.48 -3.95 -16.95
C GLY A 125 -6.76 -3.46 -16.28
N TYR A 126 -6.77 -2.20 -15.84
CA TYR A 126 -7.96 -1.54 -15.31
C TYR A 126 -9.15 -1.56 -16.28
N LYS A 127 -8.91 -1.35 -17.57
CA LYS A 127 -9.97 -1.39 -18.60
C LYS A 127 -10.43 -2.80 -18.98
N GLY A 128 -9.83 -3.87 -18.42
CA GLY A 128 -10.11 -5.25 -18.81
C GLY A 128 -9.73 -5.57 -20.26
N THR A 129 -8.87 -4.76 -20.89
CA THR A 129 -8.44 -4.95 -22.29
C THR A 129 -7.16 -5.77 -22.41
N ARG A 130 -6.47 -6.01 -21.29
CA ARG A 130 -5.31 -6.89 -21.17
C ARG A 130 -5.28 -7.53 -19.79
N GLU A 131 -4.77 -8.75 -19.74
CA GLU A 131 -4.46 -9.44 -18.50
C GLU A 131 -3.27 -8.81 -17.77
N LEU A 132 -3.21 -8.98 -16.45
CA LEU A 132 -2.01 -8.66 -15.68
C LEU A 132 -0.84 -9.52 -16.15
N ALA A 133 0.30 -8.86 -16.34
CA ALA A 133 1.52 -9.47 -16.85
C ALA A 133 2.00 -10.57 -15.89
N ALA A 134 2.34 -11.72 -16.46
CA ALA A 134 3.01 -12.80 -15.78
C ALA A 134 4.29 -13.16 -16.54
N TYR A 135 5.35 -13.51 -15.82
CA TYR A 135 6.67 -13.79 -16.39
C TYR A 135 7.32 -14.99 -15.66
N PRO A 136 8.26 -15.72 -16.30
CA PRO A 136 8.91 -16.86 -15.66
C PRO A 136 9.61 -16.47 -14.36
N ASP A 137 9.40 -17.27 -13.30
CA ASP A 137 10.09 -17.09 -12.02
C ASP A 137 11.55 -17.56 -12.15
N PRO A 138 12.55 -16.68 -11.96
CA PRO A 138 13.95 -17.07 -12.06
C PRO A 138 14.38 -18.09 -10.99
N LYS A 139 13.57 -18.29 -9.93
CA LYS A 139 13.85 -19.20 -8.82
C LYS A 139 13.09 -20.53 -8.91
N LYS A 140 12.10 -20.65 -9.80
CA LYS A 140 11.22 -21.83 -9.89
C LYS A 140 10.97 -22.23 -11.35
N VAL A 141 11.34 -23.46 -11.70
CA VAL A 141 11.11 -24.04 -13.02
C VAL A 141 9.60 -24.18 -13.27
N ASP A 142 9.15 -23.86 -14.48
CA ASP A 142 7.75 -23.93 -14.94
C ASP A 142 6.73 -23.15 -14.09
N HIS A 143 7.20 -22.14 -13.36
CA HIS A 143 6.35 -21.24 -12.59
C HIS A 143 6.34 -19.84 -13.21
N LEU A 144 5.15 -19.27 -13.38
CA LEU A 144 4.98 -17.85 -13.70
C LEU A 144 4.78 -17.08 -12.40
N THR A 145 5.42 -15.92 -12.31
CA THR A 145 5.25 -14.95 -11.24
C THR A 145 4.69 -13.64 -11.80
N CYS A 146 4.30 -12.73 -10.92
CA CYS A 146 3.68 -11.44 -11.21
C CYS A 146 4.30 -10.38 -10.31
N ALA A 147 4.11 -9.10 -10.68
CA ALA A 147 4.42 -7.99 -9.78
C ALA A 147 3.53 -8.01 -8.52
N HIS A 148 2.33 -8.58 -8.62
CA HIS A 148 1.40 -8.77 -7.52
C HIS A 148 1.68 -10.06 -6.76
N ALA A 149 1.77 -9.97 -5.42
CA ALA A 149 1.87 -11.13 -4.55
C ALA A 149 0.64 -12.06 -4.65
N ASP A 150 -0.54 -11.49 -4.85
CA ASP A 150 -1.80 -12.15 -5.18
C ASP A 150 -2.48 -11.40 -6.34
N LYS A 151 -2.41 -12.01 -7.53
CA LYS A 151 -2.91 -11.43 -8.78
C LYS A 151 -4.44 -11.27 -8.77
N GLU A 152 -5.16 -12.24 -8.21
CA GLU A 152 -6.62 -12.24 -8.24
C GLU A 152 -7.16 -11.20 -7.25
N ALA A 153 -6.59 -11.14 -6.04
CA ALA A 153 -6.95 -10.11 -5.07
C ALA A 153 -6.67 -8.69 -5.62
N ALA A 154 -5.54 -8.47 -6.29
CA ALA A 154 -5.23 -7.18 -6.89
C ALA A 154 -6.28 -6.75 -7.94
N HIS A 155 -6.80 -7.71 -8.71
CA HIS A 155 -7.79 -7.45 -9.74
C HIS A 155 -9.17 -7.04 -9.17
N GLU A 156 -9.55 -7.57 -8.00
CA GLU A 156 -10.81 -7.17 -7.32
C GLU A 156 -10.83 -5.70 -6.89
N HIS A 157 -9.67 -5.05 -6.83
CA HIS A 157 -9.50 -3.67 -6.36
C HIS A 157 -9.20 -2.65 -7.47
N MET A 158 -9.29 -3.05 -8.74
CA MET A 158 -9.14 -2.19 -9.92
C MET A 158 -10.39 -1.38 -10.24
#